data_AF-A0A9P7DW35-F1
#
_entry.id   AF-A0A9P7DW35-F1
#
_cell.length_a   1.000
_cell.length_b   1.000
_cell.length_c   1.000
_cell.angle_alpha   90.00
_cell.angle_beta   90.00
_cell.angle_gamma   90.00
#
_symmetry.space_group_name_H-M   'P 1'
#
loop_
_entity.id
_entity.type
_entity.pdbx_description
1 polymer ?
#
loop_
_entity_poly.entity_id
_entity_poly.type
_entity_poly.pdbx_seq_one_letter_code
_entity_poly.pdbx_strand_id
1 'polypeptide(L)' 'CVINLQHNCIDSQCTDTLQMAMCQEQIETLQMIPTIHHKSTPNYFLNAYSIHNYSYIHLIIPEMLHETPLRVTNITEV' A
#
# COMPACT_ATOMS: atom_id res chain seq x y z
N CYS A 1 0.23 -1.08 18.26
CA CYS A 1 -0.69 -0.38 17.35
C CYS A 1 -0.10 -0.54 15.95
N VAL A 2 -0.73 -1.34 15.08
CA VAL A 2 -0.24 -1.52 13.70
C VAL A 2 -0.93 -0.46 12.87
N ILE A 3 -0.16 0.52 12.41
CA ILE A 3 -0.65 1.59 11.53
C ILE A 3 -0.54 1.04 10.10
N ASN A 4 -1.63 1.06 9.34
CA ASN A 4 -1.60 0.63 7.94
C ASN A 4 -0.99 1.72 7.05
N LEU A 5 0.34 1.80 7.07
CA LEU A 5 1.14 2.68 6.22
C LEU A 5 1.50 1.96 4.92
N GLN A 6 1.23 2.61 3.81
CA GLN A 6 1.54 2.12 2.47
C GLN A 6 2.51 3.07 1.78
N HIS A 7 3.54 2.55 1.13
CA HIS A 7 4.51 3.39 0.42
C HIS A 7 3.91 3.94 -0.88
N ASN A 8 4.05 5.24 -1.11
CA ASN A 8 3.61 5.87 -2.35
C ASN A 8 4.65 5.62 -3.46
N CYS A 9 4.50 4.47 -4.11
CA CYS A 9 5.41 3.99 -5.15
C CYS A 9 5.35 4.83 -6.42
N ILE A 10 4.18 5.42 -6.71
CA ILE A 10 3.94 6.19 -7.94
C ILE A 10 4.76 7.49 -7.87
N ASP A 11 4.58 8.28 -6.82
CA ASP A 11 5.30 9.56 -6.70
C ASP A 11 6.78 9.34 -6.37
N SER A 12 7.11 8.24 -5.69
CA SER A 12 8.50 7.85 -5.45
C SER A 12 9.16 7.19 -6.67
N GLN A 13 8.43 6.96 -7.76
CA GLN A 13 8.91 6.33 -8.99
C GLN A 13 9.65 5.00 -8.71
N CYS A 14 9.05 4.13 -7.91
CA CYS A 14 9.59 2.79 -7.63
C CYS A 14 9.27 1.88 -8.82
N THR A 15 10.22 1.78 -9.75
CA THR A 15 10.09 1.00 -10.99
C THR A 15 10.81 -0.33 -10.94
N ASP A 16 11.79 -0.46 -10.04
CA ASP A 16 12.59 -1.67 -9.92
C ASP A 16 11.79 -2.77 -9.23
N THR A 17 12.09 -4.02 -9.56
CA THR A 17 11.47 -5.20 -8.94
C THR A 17 12.53 -6.17 -8.43
N LEU A 18 12.18 -6.90 -7.38
CA LEU A 18 12.97 -7.97 -6.79
C LEU A 18 12.15 -9.27 -6.81
N GLN A 19 12.83 -10.40 -6.92
CA GLN A 19 12.19 -11.71 -6.73
C GLN A 19 12.14 -12.02 -5.23
N MET A 20 10.94 -12.21 -4.69
CA MET A 20 10.72 -12.57 -3.29
C MET A 20 9.87 -13.82 -3.18
N ALA A 21 10.13 -14.65 -2.16
CA ALA A 21 9.29 -15.79 -1.84
C ALA A 21 7.91 -15.30 -1.41
N MET A 22 6.86 -15.83 -2.02
CA MET A 22 5.49 -15.51 -1.66
C MET A 22 5.16 -16.07 -0.29
N CYS A 23 4.57 -15.26 0.58
CA CYS A 23 4.01 -15.71 1.84
C CYS A 23 2.48 -15.83 1.70
N GLN A 24 1.93 -16.98 2.10
CA GLN A 24 0.50 -17.22 2.13
C GLN A 24 0.13 -17.74 3.52
N GLU A 25 -0.88 -17.13 4.14
CA GLU A 25 -1.34 -17.53 5.50
C GLU A 25 -0.21 -17.60 6.54
N GLN A 26 0.76 -16.67 6.46
CA GLN A 26 1.95 -16.62 7.31
C GLN A 26 2.97 -17.76 7.08
N ILE A 27 2.82 -18.53 6.01
CA ILE A 27 3.76 -19.59 5.60
C ILE A 27 4.49 -19.11 4.35
N GLU A 28 5.82 -19.09 4.41
CA GLU A 28 6.65 -18.87 3.23
C GLU A 28 6.53 -20.05 2.27
N THR A 29 6.26 -19.75 1.00
CA THR A 29 6.16 -20.73 -0.07
C THR A 29 7.45 -20.77 -0.88
N LEU A 30 7.62 -21.81 -1.69
CA LEU A 30 8.73 -21.89 -2.66
C LEU A 30 8.47 -21.05 -3.93
N GLN A 31 7.27 -20.46 -4.06
CA GLN A 31 6.91 -19.69 -5.24
C GLN A 31 7.53 -18.29 -5.16
N MET A 32 8.35 -17.94 -6.15
CA MET A 32 8.93 -16.60 -6.27
C MET A 32 8.00 -15.70 -7.07
N ILE A 33 7.79 -14.48 -6.58
CA ILE A 33 7.00 -13.45 -7.26
C ILE A 33 7.81 -12.16 -7.42
N PRO A 34 7.66 -11.44 -8.55
CA PRO A 34 8.21 -10.11 -8.69
C PRO A 34 7.48 -9.15 -7.74
N THR A 35 8.23 -8.49 -6.87
CA THR A 35 7.73 -7.51 -5.90
C THR A 35 8.42 -6.17 -6.13
N ILE A 36 7.72 -5.05 -5.96
CA ILE A 36 8.27 -3.71 -6.13
C ILE A 36 9.42 -3.50 -5.14
N HIS A 37 10.57 -3.05 -5.65
CA HIS A 37 11.70 -2.64 -4.84
C HIS A 37 11.54 -1.16 -4.48
N HIS A 38 11.14 -0.90 -3.24
CA HIS A 38 10.90 0.45 -2.78
C HIS A 38 12.20 1.25 -2.66
N LYS A 39 12.22 2.45 -3.24
CA LYS A 39 13.24 3.45 -2.97
C LYS A 39 13.07 3.95 -1.53
N SER A 40 14.18 4.29 -0.87
CA SER A 40 14.17 4.85 0.48
C SER A 40 13.73 6.32 0.46
N THR A 41 12.43 6.55 0.34
CA THR A 41 11.79 7.88 0.35
C THR A 41 10.73 7.97 1.45
N PRO A 42 10.50 9.15 2.05
CA PRO A 42 9.53 9.32 3.12
C PRO A 42 8.07 9.49 2.62
N ASN A 43 7.75 9.04 1.41
CA ASN A 43 6.42 9.24 0.82
C ASN A 43 5.50 8.05 1.15
N TYR A 44 4.54 8.28 2.04
CA TYR A 44 3.62 7.24 2.51
C TYR A 44 2.20 7.75 2.59
N PHE A 45 1.26 6.82 2.44
CA PHE A 45 -0.15 7.03 2.70
C PHE A 45 -0.59 6.23 3.93
N LEU A 46 -1.45 6.85 4.73
CA LEU A 46 -2.18 6.15 5.78
C LEU A 46 -3.48 5.58 5.18
N ASN A 47 -3.58 4.26 5.06
CA ASN A 47 -4.80 3.63 4.59
C ASN A 47 -5.81 3.50 5.73
N ALA A 48 -6.56 4.59 5.98
CA ALA A 48 -7.60 4.61 7.00
C ALA A 48 -8.78 3.66 6.68
N TYR A 49 -9.04 3.36 5.40
CA TYR A 49 -10.17 2.54 4.94
C TYR A 49 -10.03 1.06 5.29
N SER A 50 -8.80 0.57 5.35
CA SER A 50 -8.49 -0.84 5.59
C SER A 50 -8.46 -1.24 7.07
N ILE A 51 -8.62 -0.27 7.98
CA ILE A 51 -8.54 -0.49 9.43
C ILE A 51 -9.96 -0.62 9.97
N HIS A 52 -10.19 -1.59 10.87
CA HIS A 52 -11.44 -1.65 11.63
C HIS A 52 -11.69 -0.30 12.32
N ASN A 53 -12.93 0.18 12.31
CA ASN A 53 -13.32 1.51 12.79
C ASN A 53 -12.85 2.69 11.90
N TYR A 54 -12.64 2.45 10.61
CA TYR A 54 -12.37 3.48 9.59
C TYR A 54 -13.16 4.79 9.82
N SER A 55 -14.47 4.73 10.08
CA SER A 55 -15.29 5.94 10.25
C SER A 55 -14.79 6.83 11.38
N TYR A 56 -14.33 6.26 12.50
CA TYR A 56 -13.78 7.03 13.61
C TYR A 56 -12.38 7.57 13.29
N ILE A 57 -11.54 6.77 12.62
CA ILE A 57 -10.20 7.18 12.20
C ILE A 57 -10.28 8.31 11.17
N HIS A 58 -11.23 8.23 10.24
CA HIS A 58 -11.46 9.24 9.22
C HIS A 58 -11.87 10.58 9.83
N LEU A 59 -12.72 10.58 10.86
CA LEU A 59 -13.16 11.81 11.55
C LEU A 59 -12.05 12.51 12.34
N ILE A 60 -11.03 11.78 12.81
CA ILE A 60 -9.91 12.39 13.56
C ILE A 60 -8.78 12.89 12.65
N ILE A 61 -8.70 12.40 11.41
CA ILE A 61 -7.70 12.87 10.45
C ILE A 61 -8.17 14.22 9.89
N PRO A 62 -7.35 15.28 9.95
CA PRO A 62 -7.67 16.57 9.34
C PRO A 62 -8.03 16.42 7.86
N GLU A 63 -9.13 17.03 7.42
CA GLU A 63 -9.66 16.92 6.05
C GLU A 63 -8.62 17.27 4.96
N MET A 64 -7.74 18.23 5.23
CA MET A 64 -6.64 18.61 4.33
C MET A 64 -5.61 17.50 4.07
N LEU A 65 -5.58 16.45 4.89
CA LEU A 65 -4.73 15.27 4.73
C LEU A 65 -5.47 14.10 4.07
N HIS A 66 -6.74 14.29 3.72
CA HIS A 66 -7.51 13.26 3.02
C HIS A 66 -7.18 13.36 1.55
N GLU A 67 -6.41 12.40 1.08
CA GLU A 67 -6.24 12.22 -0.36
C GLU A 67 -7.31 11.29 -0.90
N THR A 68 -7.89 11.66 -2.04
CA THR A 68 -8.81 10.77 -2.75
C THR A 68 -7.99 9.57 -3.20
N PRO A 69 -8.39 8.32 -2.86
CA PRO A 69 -7.61 7.15 -3.26
C PRO A 69 -7.42 7.19 -4.77
N LEU A 70 -6.16 7.04 -5.22
CA LEU A 70 -5.81 6.96 -6.63
C LEU A 70 -6.72 5.93 -7.28
N ARG A 71 -7.64 6.38 -8.14
CA ARG A 71 -8.44 5.48 -8.96
C ARG A 71 -7.45 4.66 -9.76
N VAL A 72 -7.37 3.36 -9.48
CA VAL A 72 -6.63 2.42 -10.32
C VAL A 72 -7.35 2.42 -11.67
N THR A 73 -6.87 3.19 -12.64
CA THR A 73 -7.46 3.28 -13.98
C THR A 73 -7.14 2.06 -14.85
N ASN A 74 -6.21 1.21 -14.41
CA ASN A 74 -5.75 0.02 -15.11
C ASN A 74 -6.39 -1.26 -14.57
N ILE A 75 -7.72 -1.31 -14.46
CA ILE A 75 -8.42 -2.60 -14.38
C ILE A 75 -8.82 -2.94 -15.81
N THR A 76 -7.97 -3.67 -16.53
CA THR A 76 -8.49 -4.47 -17.66
C THR A 76 -9.39 -5.53 -17.03
N GLU A 77 -10.70 -5.35 -17.18
CA GLU A 77 -11.68 -6.40 -16.90
C GLU A 77 -11.24 -7.67 -17.64
N VAL A 78 -11.04 -8.75 -16.86
CA VAL A 78 -10.79 -10.11 -17.38
C VAL A 78 -12.11 -10.82 -17.54
#